data_AF-A0A5B8VVJ4-F1
#
_entry.id   AF-A0A5B8VVJ4-F1
#
_cell.length_a   1.000
_cell.length_b   1.000
_cell.length_c   1.000
_cell.angle_alpha   90.00
_cell.angle_beta   90.00
_cell.angle_gamma   90.00
#
_symmetry.space_group_name_H-M   'P 1'
#
loop_
_entity.id
_entity.type
_entity.pdbx_description
1 polymer ?
#
loop_
_entity_poly.entity_id
_entity_poly.type
_entity_poly.pdbx_seq_one_letter_code
_entity_poly.pdbx_strand_id
1 'polypeptide(L)' 'MSAAYVEHRPISSDKNAATDHHVVIVNGASVGGKFDTQREAKDYACKEGYHPVHVARERHLQNRDIPDHWRKDPC' A
#
# COMPACT_ATOMS: atom_id res chain seq x y z
N MET A 1 8.72 -11.26 -11.94
CA MET A 1 8.22 -10.86 -10.60
C MET A 1 8.33 -9.36 -10.51
N SER A 2 7.23 -8.67 -10.22
CA SER A 2 7.22 -7.22 -10.04
C SER A 2 7.06 -6.89 -8.56
N ALA A 3 7.66 -5.78 -8.13
CA ALA A 3 7.44 -5.25 -6.80
C ALA A 3 6.00 -4.71 -6.69
N ALA A 4 5.36 -4.98 -5.56
CA ALA A 4 4.04 -4.47 -5.24
C ALA A 4 4.14 -3.45 -4.10
N TYR A 5 3.37 -2.38 -4.19
CA TYR A 5 3.33 -1.30 -3.19
C TYR A 5 1.91 -1.15 -2.68
N VAL A 6 1.74 -1.30 -1.37
CA VAL A 6 0.46 -1.08 -0.69
C VAL A 6 0.37 0.40 -0.32
N GLU A 7 -0.62 1.06 -0.88
CA GLU A 7 -0.86 2.49 -0.73
C GLU A 7 -2.29 2.73 -0.22
N HIS A 8 -2.48 3.72 0.65
CA HIS A 8 -3.81 4.12 1.09
C HIS A 8 -4.43 5.11 0.09
N ARG A 9 -5.77 5.18 0.08
CA ARG A 9 -6.54 6.11 -0.76
C ARG A 9 -7.66 6.77 0.05
N PRO A 10 -8.03 8.03 -0.26
CA PRO A 10 -7.39 8.91 -1.24
C PRO A 10 -5.95 9.32 -0.83
N ILE A 11 -5.12 9.66 -1.83
CA ILE A 11 -3.87 10.39 -1.58
C ILE A 11 -4.28 11.74 -1.04
N SER A 12 -3.65 12.15 0.07
CA SER A 12 -3.88 13.46 0.66
C SER A 12 -2.59 13.94 1.30
N SER A 13 -2.31 15.24 1.26
CA SER A 13 -1.25 15.85 2.05
C SER A 13 -1.70 16.17 3.48
N ASP A 14 -3.00 16.07 3.77
CA ASP A 14 -3.53 16.21 5.13
C ASP A 14 -3.31 14.90 5.91
N LYS A 15 -2.52 15.00 6.98
CA LYS A 15 -2.21 13.88 7.88
C LYS A 15 -3.48 13.28 8.51
N ASN A 16 -4.47 14.12 8.80
CA ASN A 16 -5.72 13.71 9.43
C ASN A 16 -6.74 13.14 8.44
N ALA A 17 -6.45 13.13 7.15
CA ALA A 17 -7.35 12.57 6.16
C ALA A 17 -7.63 11.10 6.48
N ALA A 18 -8.89 10.69 6.38
CA ALA A 18 -9.28 9.31 6.54
C ALA A 18 -8.70 8.46 5.39
N THR A 19 -8.31 7.22 5.72
CA THR A 19 -8.09 6.20 4.71
C THR A 19 -9.40 5.52 4.43
N ASP A 20 -9.88 5.63 3.19
CA ASP A 20 -11.09 4.95 2.75
C ASP A 20 -10.81 3.50 2.41
N HIS A 21 -9.68 3.24 1.75
CA HIS A 21 -9.25 1.91 1.33
C HIS A 21 -7.76 1.90 0.98
N HIS A 22 -7.21 0.71 0.81
CA HIS A 22 -5.88 0.44 0.32
C HIS A 22 -5.93 -0.16 -1.09
N VAL A 23 -4.88 0.08 -1.85
CA VAL A 23 -4.68 -0.46 -3.20
C VAL A 23 -3.29 -1.06 -3.31
N VAL A 24 -3.13 -1.99 -4.23
CA VAL A 24 -1.82 -2.53 -4.60
C VAL A 24 -1.39 -1.88 -5.91
N ILE A 25 -0.22 -1.24 -5.92
CA ILE A 25 0.38 -0.64 -7.10
C ILE A 25 1.50 -1.55 -7.60
N VAL A 26 1.42 -1.93 -8.87
CA VAL A 26 2.46 -2.71 -9.57
C VAL A 26 2.77 -1.99 -10.88
N ASN A 27 4.05 -1.70 -11.13
CA ASN A 27 4.52 -0.99 -12.33
C ASN A 27 3.76 0.34 -12.60
N GLY A 28 3.34 1.05 -11.55
CA GLY A 28 2.62 2.32 -11.64
C GLY A 28 1.11 2.22 -11.88
N ALA A 29 0.56 1.01 -11.97
CA ALA A 29 -0.88 0.77 -12.10
C ALA A 29 -1.46 0.14 -10.83
N SER A 30 -2.66 0.57 -10.44
CA SER A 30 -3.43 -0.13 -9.41
C SER A 30 -3.89 -1.49 -9.94
N VAL A 31 -3.57 -2.56 -9.22
CA VAL A 31 -3.97 -3.94 -9.54
C VAL A 31 -4.87 -4.49 -8.43
N GLY A 32 -5.78 -5.37 -8.81
CA GLY A 32 -6.75 -5.96 -7.89
C GLY A 32 -7.91 -5.03 -7.55
N GLY A 33 -8.28 -5.02 -6.26
CA GLY A 33 -9.43 -4.29 -5.74
C GLY A 33 -9.07 -3.20 -4.74
N LYS A 34 -10.11 -2.66 -4.10
CA LYS A 34 -10.01 -1.82 -2.91
C LYS A 34 -10.04 -2.73 -1.69
N PHE A 35 -9.12 -2.53 -0.77
CA PHE A 35 -8.99 -3.31 0.46
C PHE A 35 -9.25 -2.43 1.67
N ASP A 36 -9.84 -2.96 2.74
CA ASP A 36 -10.14 -2.12 3.91
C ASP A 36 -8.91 -1.94 4.81
N THR A 37 -7.94 -2.86 4.68
CA THR A 37 -6.71 -2.83 5.48
C THR A 37 -5.46 -3.06 4.63
N GLN A 38 -4.34 -2.50 5.11
CA GLN A 38 -3.01 -2.79 4.55
C GLN A 38 -2.69 -4.29 4.52
N ARG A 39 -3.18 -5.04 5.51
CA ARG A 39 -2.97 -6.49 5.60
C ARG A 39 -3.67 -7.22 4.47
N GLU A 40 -4.91 -6.88 4.17
CA GLU A 40 -5.65 -7.50 3.07
C GLU A 40 -5.02 -7.22 1.71
N ALA A 41 -4.60 -5.97 1.47
CA ALA A 41 -3.87 -5.60 0.25
C ALA A 41 -2.54 -6.37 0.14
N LYS A 42 -1.81 -6.53 1.25
CA LYS A 42 -0.59 -7.34 1.31
C LYS A 42 -0.86 -8.80 1.01
N ASP A 43 -1.86 -9.40 1.68
CA ASP A 43 -2.20 -10.81 1.53
C ASP A 43 -2.65 -11.12 0.09
N TYR A 44 -3.36 -10.18 -0.56
CA TYR A 44 -3.64 -10.24 -1.99
C TYR A 44 -2.34 -10.21 -2.82
N ALA A 45 -1.47 -9.24 -2.58
CA ALA A 45 -0.23 -9.11 -3.35
C ALA A 45 0.68 -10.36 -3.23
N CYS A 46 0.76 -10.95 -2.04
CA CYS A 46 1.49 -12.19 -1.80
C CYS A 46 0.87 -13.39 -2.54
N LYS A 47 -0.47 -13.51 -2.53
CA LYS A 47 -1.20 -14.61 -3.22
C LYS A 47 -1.01 -14.55 -4.74
N GLU A 48 -0.97 -13.36 -5.30
CA GLU A 48 -0.72 -13.13 -6.74
C GLU A 48 0.76 -13.34 -7.13
N GLY A 49 1.65 -13.62 -6.16
CA GLY A 49 3.06 -13.88 -6.41
C GLY A 49 3.91 -12.63 -6.66
N TYR A 50 3.44 -11.45 -6.24
CA TYR A 50 4.24 -10.23 -6.29
C TYR A 50 5.30 -10.25 -5.19
N HIS A 51 6.56 -10.03 -5.59
CA HIS A 51 7.69 -9.98 -4.68
C HIS A 51 8.73 -8.98 -5.19
N PRO A 52 9.25 -8.10 -4.31
CA PRO A 52 8.85 -7.86 -2.92
C PRO A 52 7.50 -7.12 -2.77
N VAL A 53 6.81 -7.30 -1.64
CA VAL A 53 5.66 -6.47 -1.25
C VAL A 53 6.13 -5.38 -0.28
N HIS A 54 5.77 -4.15 -0.58
CA HIS A 54 6.14 -2.96 0.18
C HIS A 54 4.90 -2.36 0.83
N VAL A 55 4.95 -2.08 2.13
CA VAL A 55 3.82 -1.50 2.88
C VAL A 55 4.20 -0.14 3.48
N ALA A 56 3.31 0.84 3.34
CA ALA A 56 3.51 2.20 3.87
C ALA A 56 3.43 2.24 5.40
N ARG A 57 4.33 2.99 6.05
CA ARG A 57 4.30 3.19 7.50
C ARG A 57 3.23 4.22 7.89
N GLU A 58 2.05 3.76 8.25
CA GLU A 58 0.95 4.63 8.68
C GLU A 58 1.03 5.06 10.15
N ARG A 59 1.83 4.37 10.98
CA ARG A 59 1.70 4.49 12.45
C ARG A 59 2.21 5.79 13.08
N HIS A 60 3.08 6.58 12.44
CA HIS A 60 3.65 7.78 13.11
C HIS A 60 3.93 9.00 12.22
N LEU A 61 4.18 8.84 10.92
CA LEU A 61 4.60 9.96 10.08
C LEU A 61 3.49 10.47 9.15
N GLN A 62 2.42 9.70 8.94
CA GLN A 62 1.27 10.01 8.08
C GLN A 62 1.65 10.81 6.82
N ASN A 63 2.77 10.44 6.20
CA ASN A 63 3.25 11.05 4.96
C ASN A 63 2.44 10.43 3.82
N ARG A 64 1.21 10.94 3.71
CA ARG A 64 0.12 10.37 2.91
C ARG A 64 0.22 10.74 1.43
N ASP A 65 0.99 11.77 1.14
CA ASP A 65 1.35 12.25 -0.20
C ASP A 65 2.60 11.57 -0.74
N ILE A 66 3.56 11.25 0.14
CA ILE A 66 4.79 10.54 -0.21
C ILE A 66 5.10 9.49 0.85
N PRO A 67 4.72 8.21 0.65
CA PRO A 67 5.03 7.13 1.56
C PRO A 67 6.52 6.73 1.47
N ASP A 68 7.43 7.65 1.79
CA ASP A 68 8.90 7.52 1.74
C ASP A 68 9.49 6.40 2.62
N HIS A 69 8.63 5.66 3.33
CA HIS A 69 9.01 4.66 4.31
C HIS A 69 8.44 3.28 4.02
N TRP A 70 8.11 3.00 2.76
CA TRP A 70 7.76 1.67 2.28
C TRP A 70 8.78 0.62 2.75
N ARG A 71 8.33 -0.28 3.61
CA ARG A 71 9.16 -1.40 4.06
C ARG A 71 8.80 -2.65 3.30
N LYS A 72 9.83 -3.41 2.90
CA LYS A 72 9.65 -4.78 2.43
C LYS A 72 9.02 -5.58 3.58
N ASP A 73 7.78 -5.98 3.40
CA ASP A 73 7.09 -6.88 4.30
C ASP A 73 7.23 -8.29 3.72
N PRO A 74 7.78 -9.25 4.48
CA PRO A 74 7.86 -10.62 4.01
C PRO A 74 6.43 -11.18 3.85
N CYS A 75 6.14 -11.57 2.61
CA CYS A 75 5.35 -12.75 2.35
C CYS A 75 6.18 -13.97 2.79
#